data_AF-A0A0S8JMI3-F1
#
_entry.id   AF-A0A0S8JMI3-F1
#
_cell.length_a   1.000
_cell.length_b   1.000
_cell.length_c   1.000
_cell.angle_alpha   90.00
_cell.angle_beta   90.00
_cell.angle_gamma   90.00
#
_symmetry.space_group_name_H-M   'P 1'
#
loop_
_entity.id
_entity.type
_entity.pdbx_description
1 polymer ?
#
loop_
_entity_poly.entity_id
_entity_poly.type
_entity_poly.pdbx_seq_one_letter_code
_entity_poly.pdbx_strand_id
1 'polypeptide(L)'
;MGRLRPLALVLLFASFCPGLAGAQYFGQNKVQYDRFDWSTIETEHFDVYFYEGERDAALDAARMAERSYRELADLFSHEPRERIPLILYASHTDFQQTNITSSLIGDGTGGLTELLRRRVVVPFTGSYAELDHVLKHELVHVFQIDILYGASGEAMRNLFLFQPPLWFIEGMAEYLSLGGLDAQTEMWLSDAAMEGRLTTLDQLGQVADIRVYRFGQGVWEFIARKYGVERIGETMHQLAMTRDLDLAFRQTLGIGLQRLSEKWISDIRRRYLPQVAGLEDPGDAGNRLTSHLADYSQYNVAGAISPEGDEYVYISDRSMYSDIYLASTVDSRYEVKLVSGERSPDFESLRFFHTSIAWSPDASVIAFPAKIGAEDAIYVMDVRTRRIERRLTFGLDGLLSPTWSPEGDRLAFAGLDHGRSDLYVVDRDGSNLRKLTDDRYTVRDPAWSPNGTTIVFVTDR
;
A
#
# COMPACT_ATOMS: atom_id res chain seq x y z
N MET A 1 14.79 0.55 25.52
CA MET A 1 15.66 -0.37 24.74
C MET A 1 14.86 -0.83 23.54
N GLY A 2 15.35 -0.48 22.36
CA GLY A 2 14.58 -0.37 21.11
C GLY A 2 13.97 -1.69 20.63
N ARG A 3 12.75 -1.60 20.11
CA ARG A 3 12.02 -2.71 19.49
C ARG A 3 11.82 -2.40 18.01
N LEU A 4 12.13 -3.41 17.21
CA LEU A 4 11.92 -3.49 15.77
C LEU A 4 10.42 -3.38 15.47
N ARG A 5 10.09 -2.53 14.50
CA ARG A 5 8.74 -2.28 13.96
C ARG A 5 8.63 -3.01 12.62
N PRO A 6 7.59 -3.81 12.35
CA PRO A 6 7.27 -4.18 10.98
C PRO A 6 6.50 -3.03 10.34
N LEU A 7 6.94 -2.61 9.16
CA LEU A 7 6.51 -1.41 8.43
C LEU A 7 5.76 -1.82 7.16
N ALA A 8 4.82 -0.99 6.71
CA ALA A 8 4.58 -0.84 5.26
C ALA A 8 5.87 -0.24 4.67
N LEU A 9 6.57 -1.02 3.86
CA LEU A 9 7.89 -0.69 3.31
C LEU A 9 7.84 -0.91 1.81
N VAL A 10 7.94 0.17 1.04
CA VAL A 10 8.65 0.11 -0.25
C VAL A 10 10.13 0.23 0.12
N LEU A 11 10.86 -0.87 -0.10
CA LEU A 11 12.26 -1.00 0.31
C LEU A 11 13.18 -0.36 -0.75
N LEU A 12 13.60 0.87 -0.50
CA LEU A 12 14.79 1.42 -1.16
C LEU A 12 16.03 0.76 -0.54
N PHE A 13 16.52 -0.32 -1.17
CA PHE A 13 17.62 -1.13 -0.63
C PHE A 13 18.96 -0.39 -0.67
N ALA A 14 19.33 0.23 0.44
CA ALA A 14 20.72 0.55 0.77
C ALA A 14 21.28 -0.55 1.67
N SER A 15 22.08 -1.47 1.12
CA SER A 15 22.70 -2.52 1.92
C SER A 15 23.91 -2.01 2.71
N PHE A 16 23.97 -2.44 3.98
CA PHE A 16 25.07 -2.39 4.97
C PHE A 16 25.13 -1.21 5.95
N CYS A 17 24.49 -1.39 7.11
CA CYS A 17 24.97 -0.88 8.39
C CYS A 17 26.10 -1.81 8.91
N PRO A 18 27.29 -1.32 9.27
CA PRO A 18 28.25 -2.13 9.99
C PRO A 18 27.95 -2.08 11.50
N GLY A 19 27.76 -3.25 12.12
CA GLY A 19 27.96 -3.41 13.57
C GLY A 19 26.74 -3.51 14.48
N LEU A 20 25.76 -4.36 14.15
CA LEU A 20 25.14 -5.24 15.16
C LEU A 20 25.13 -6.63 14.54
N ALA A 21 25.75 -7.60 15.21
CA ALA A 21 25.76 -8.98 14.76
C ALA A 21 24.32 -9.41 14.47
N GLY A 22 23.97 -9.49 13.19
CA GLY A 22 22.68 -9.98 12.75
C GLY A 22 22.56 -11.41 13.24
N ALA A 23 21.65 -11.64 14.18
CA ALA A 23 21.14 -12.98 14.39
C ALA A 23 20.59 -13.43 13.03
N GLN A 24 21.34 -14.29 12.36
CA GLN A 24 20.91 -14.98 11.17
C GLN A 24 19.73 -15.84 11.61
N TYR A 25 18.51 -15.31 11.46
CA TYR A 25 17.28 -16.04 11.72
C TYR A 25 17.26 -17.20 10.73
N PHE A 26 17.72 -18.36 11.19
CA PHE A 26 17.77 -19.59 10.44
C PHE A 26 16.32 -20.08 10.24
N GLY A 27 15.89 -20.30 8.99
CA GLY A 27 14.73 -21.17 8.71
C GLY A 27 13.58 -20.65 7.86
N GLN A 28 13.60 -19.44 7.29
CA GLN A 28 12.57 -19.02 6.32
C GLN A 28 13.19 -18.85 4.93
N ASN A 29 13.21 -19.93 4.15
CA ASN A 29 13.41 -19.80 2.71
C ASN A 29 12.11 -19.24 2.12
N LYS A 30 12.21 -18.29 1.18
CA LYS A 30 11.07 -17.89 0.36
C LYS A 30 10.57 -19.13 -0.39
N VAL A 31 9.30 -19.47 -0.17
CA VAL A 31 8.67 -20.60 -0.84
C VAL A 31 8.22 -20.12 -2.22
N GLN A 32 8.67 -20.83 -3.25
CA GLN A 32 8.20 -20.65 -4.62
C GLN A 32 7.23 -21.79 -4.91
N TYR A 33 5.97 -21.44 -5.09
CA TYR A 33 4.89 -22.36 -5.44
C TYR A 33 4.89 -22.63 -6.95
N ASP A 34 5.28 -21.64 -7.75
CA ASP A 34 5.15 -21.66 -9.21
C ASP A 34 6.48 -21.59 -9.96
N ARG A 35 6.43 -21.96 -11.24
CA ARG A 35 7.53 -21.79 -12.20
C ARG A 35 7.09 -20.85 -13.30
N PHE A 36 7.77 -19.72 -13.43
CA PHE A 36 7.47 -18.70 -14.42
C PHE A 36 8.27 -18.94 -15.71
N ASP A 37 7.58 -19.02 -16.85
CA ASP A 37 8.20 -19.00 -18.17
C ASP A 37 8.27 -17.56 -18.69
N TRP A 38 9.44 -16.95 -18.55
CA TRP A 38 9.65 -15.52 -18.78
C TRP A 38 9.79 -15.17 -20.27
N SER A 39 9.11 -14.12 -20.67
CA SER A 39 9.20 -13.44 -21.96
C SER A 39 9.64 -11.99 -21.77
N THR A 40 10.12 -11.36 -22.85
CA THR A 40 10.61 -9.97 -22.82
C THR A 40 9.96 -9.13 -23.91
N ILE A 41 9.56 -7.91 -23.55
CA ILE A 41 9.23 -6.81 -24.46
C ILE A 41 10.35 -5.77 -24.36
N GLU A 42 10.94 -5.42 -25.50
CA GLU A 42 11.97 -4.39 -25.59
C GLU A 42 11.35 -3.06 -26.06
N THR A 43 11.59 -1.99 -25.32
CA THR A 43 11.30 -0.61 -25.71
C THR A 43 12.57 0.24 -25.73
N GLU A 44 12.45 1.54 -26.04
CA GLU A 44 13.57 2.48 -26.10
C GLU A 44 14.35 2.52 -24.78
N HIS A 45 13.64 2.62 -23.66
CA HIS A 45 14.24 2.78 -22.33
C HIS A 45 14.10 1.56 -21.42
N PHE A 46 13.32 0.53 -21.78
CA PHE A 46 13.01 -0.59 -20.89
C PHE A 46 13.21 -1.97 -21.51
N ASP A 47 13.70 -2.90 -20.69
CA ASP A 47 13.55 -4.35 -20.89
C ASP A 47 12.43 -4.84 -19.96
N VAL A 48 11.25 -5.15 -20.51
CA VAL A 48 10.07 -5.54 -19.72
C VAL A 48 9.94 -7.06 -19.70
N TYR A 49 10.16 -7.67 -18.54
CA TYR A 49 10.06 -9.09 -18.26
C TYR A 49 8.68 -9.43 -17.70
N PHE A 50 8.00 -10.42 -18.29
CA PHE A 50 6.66 -10.91 -17.91
C PHE A 50 6.56 -12.42 -18.19
N TYR A 51 5.46 -13.10 -17.84
CA TYR A 51 5.23 -14.52 -18.14
C TYR A 51 3.84 -14.78 -18.76
N GLU A 52 3.59 -16.02 -19.18
CA GLU A 52 2.39 -16.43 -19.94
C GLU A 52 1.08 -15.96 -19.27
N GLY A 53 0.10 -15.51 -20.08
CA GLY A 53 -1.16 -14.90 -19.61
C GLY A 53 -1.15 -13.35 -19.58
N GLU A 54 0.01 -12.72 -19.36
CA GLU A 54 0.10 -11.30 -19.00
C GLU A 54 0.58 -10.36 -20.13
N ARG A 55 0.61 -10.82 -21.38
CA ARG A 55 1.21 -10.05 -22.47
C ARG A 55 0.54 -8.69 -22.69
N ASP A 56 -0.77 -8.61 -22.55
CA ASP A 56 -1.51 -7.36 -22.75
C ASP A 56 -1.22 -6.36 -21.62
N ALA A 57 -1.25 -6.82 -20.37
CA ALA A 57 -0.85 -6.02 -19.20
C ALA A 57 0.61 -5.55 -19.31
N ALA A 58 1.52 -6.42 -19.77
CA ALA A 58 2.92 -6.08 -19.99
C ALA A 58 3.12 -5.01 -21.08
N LEU A 59 2.35 -5.07 -22.17
CA LEU A 59 2.38 -4.05 -23.23
C LEU A 59 1.86 -2.70 -22.73
N ASP A 60 0.82 -2.70 -21.90
CA ASP A 60 0.30 -1.48 -21.29
C ASP A 60 1.26 -0.90 -20.27
N ALA A 61 1.85 -1.74 -19.40
CA ALA A 61 2.90 -1.35 -18.47
C ALA A 61 4.11 -0.75 -19.20
N ALA A 62 4.52 -1.32 -20.34
CA ALA A 62 5.59 -0.78 -21.16
C ALA A 62 5.27 0.63 -21.70
N ARG A 63 4.02 0.86 -22.16
CA ARG A 63 3.57 2.19 -22.61
C ARG A 63 3.51 3.20 -21.47
N MET A 64 3.04 2.76 -20.29
CA MET A 64 3.02 3.57 -19.07
C MET A 64 4.44 3.97 -18.66
N ALA A 65 5.38 3.02 -18.68
CA ALA A 65 6.79 3.25 -18.37
C ALA A 65 7.44 4.25 -19.32
N GLU A 66 7.24 4.11 -20.63
CA GLU A 66 7.77 5.05 -21.62
C GLU A 66 7.15 6.45 -21.54
N ARG A 67 5.90 6.58 -21.10
CA ARG A 67 5.29 7.88 -20.82
C ARG A 67 5.92 8.51 -19.58
N SER A 68 5.93 7.77 -18.48
CA SER A 68 6.48 8.21 -17.20
C SER A 68 7.97 8.56 -17.31
N TYR A 69 8.76 7.77 -18.04
CA TYR A 69 10.16 8.05 -18.29
C TYR A 69 10.36 9.42 -18.93
N ARG A 70 9.63 9.73 -20.01
CA ARG A 70 9.77 11.02 -20.71
C ARG A 70 9.38 12.19 -19.83
N GLU A 71 8.29 12.07 -19.09
CA GLU A 71 7.86 13.10 -18.13
C GLU A 71 8.92 13.35 -17.05
N LEU A 72 9.52 12.28 -16.51
CA LEU A 72 10.56 12.38 -15.48
C LEU A 72 11.89 12.88 -16.05
N ALA A 73 12.25 12.49 -17.26
CA ALA A 73 13.47 12.94 -17.93
C ALA A 73 13.44 14.46 -18.18
N ASP A 74 12.30 14.98 -18.65
CA ASP A 74 12.10 16.41 -18.83
C ASP A 74 12.14 17.14 -17.47
N LEU A 75 11.38 16.65 -16.48
CA LEU A 75 11.28 17.27 -15.15
C LEU A 75 12.63 17.34 -14.44
N PHE A 76 13.39 16.23 -14.45
CA PHE A 76 14.70 16.17 -13.82
C PHE A 76 15.80 16.75 -14.71
N SER A 77 15.53 17.05 -15.99
CA SER A 77 16.56 17.42 -16.97
C SER A 77 17.73 16.43 -16.96
N HIS A 78 17.40 15.13 -16.91
CA HIS A 78 18.34 14.04 -16.67
C HIS A 78 17.85 12.77 -17.38
N GLU A 79 18.73 11.98 -17.96
CA GLU A 79 18.40 10.70 -18.59
C GLU A 79 19.26 9.58 -18.01
N PRO A 80 18.67 8.52 -17.43
CA PRO A 80 19.37 7.31 -17.08
C PRO A 80 20.15 6.73 -18.26
N ARG A 81 21.40 6.33 -18.02
CA ARG A 81 22.33 5.90 -19.09
C ARG A 81 22.07 4.49 -19.64
N GLU A 82 21.33 3.68 -18.92
CA GLU A 82 21.12 2.25 -19.22
C GLU A 82 19.62 1.98 -19.33
N ARG A 83 19.25 1.01 -20.17
CA ARG A 83 17.87 0.52 -20.23
C ARG A 83 17.49 -0.09 -18.89
N ILE A 84 16.31 0.26 -18.41
CA ILE A 84 15.81 -0.07 -17.09
C ILE A 84 15.12 -1.45 -17.18
N PRO A 85 15.57 -2.46 -16.43
CA PRO A 85 14.85 -3.72 -16.37
C PRO A 85 13.56 -3.54 -15.54
N LEU A 86 12.41 -3.80 -16.16
CA LEU A 86 11.09 -3.78 -15.54
C LEU A 86 10.57 -5.22 -15.44
N ILE A 87 10.30 -5.71 -14.23
CA ILE A 87 9.80 -7.06 -13.99
C ILE A 87 8.34 -6.94 -13.52
N LEU A 88 7.41 -7.44 -14.34
CA LEU A 88 5.98 -7.44 -14.05
C LEU A 88 5.54 -8.83 -13.57
N TYR A 89 4.89 -8.89 -12.41
CA TYR A 89 4.22 -10.07 -11.90
C TYR A 89 2.71 -9.97 -12.12
N ALA A 90 2.03 -11.07 -12.44
CA ALA A 90 0.58 -11.15 -12.69
C ALA A 90 -0.26 -10.86 -11.44
N SER A 91 0.30 -11.15 -10.27
CA SER A 91 -0.39 -11.01 -8.99
C SER A 91 0.57 -10.62 -7.86
N HIS A 92 0.03 -10.09 -6.76
CA HIS A 92 0.79 -9.88 -5.54
C HIS A 92 1.33 -11.19 -4.95
N THR A 93 0.58 -12.30 -5.13
CA THR A 93 1.00 -13.63 -4.70
C THR A 93 2.28 -14.06 -5.40
N ASP A 94 2.38 -13.85 -6.72
CA ASP A 94 3.58 -14.18 -7.51
C ASP A 94 4.74 -13.25 -7.18
N PHE A 95 4.46 -11.96 -6.97
CA PHE A 95 5.45 -10.98 -6.56
C PHE A 95 6.12 -11.37 -5.24
N GLN A 96 5.37 -11.91 -4.26
CA GLN A 96 5.93 -12.42 -3.01
C GLN A 96 6.94 -13.58 -3.20
N GLN A 97 6.86 -14.30 -4.32
CA GLN A 97 7.76 -15.40 -4.68
C GLN A 97 9.09 -14.92 -5.32
N THR A 98 9.25 -13.61 -5.55
CA THR A 98 10.44 -13.06 -6.22
C THR A 98 11.74 -13.30 -5.43
N ASN A 99 12.78 -13.72 -6.16
CA ASN A 99 14.15 -13.86 -5.64
C ASN A 99 15.02 -12.61 -5.89
N ILE A 100 14.43 -11.52 -6.41
CA ILE A 100 15.17 -10.27 -6.68
C ILE A 100 15.67 -9.64 -5.36
N THR A 101 14.89 -9.80 -4.29
CA THR A 101 15.26 -9.42 -2.92
C THR A 101 15.23 -10.62 -1.99
N SER A 102 16.17 -10.69 -1.05
CA SER A 102 16.21 -11.74 -0.03
C SER A 102 15.19 -11.53 1.10
N SER A 103 14.65 -10.33 1.25
CA SER A 103 13.65 -10.01 2.29
C SER A 103 12.26 -10.46 1.90
N LEU A 104 11.46 -10.91 2.87
CA LEU A 104 10.04 -11.18 2.67
C LEU A 104 9.31 -9.91 2.24
N ILE A 105 8.39 -10.06 1.28
CA ILE A 105 7.56 -8.97 0.75
C ILE A 105 6.22 -9.03 1.47
N GLY A 106 5.88 -7.95 2.18
CA GLY A 106 4.61 -7.84 2.90
C GLY A 106 3.45 -7.52 1.96
N ASP A 107 2.23 -7.62 2.48
CA ASP A 107 1.00 -7.32 1.72
C ASP A 107 0.86 -5.84 1.35
N GLY A 108 1.57 -4.94 2.04
CA GLY A 108 1.54 -3.50 1.76
C GLY A 108 2.61 -3.01 0.79
N THR A 109 3.42 -3.90 0.20
CA THR A 109 4.47 -3.51 -0.75
C THR A 109 3.89 -3.52 -2.18
N GLY A 110 3.58 -2.34 -2.72
CA GLY A 110 3.03 -2.20 -4.07
C GLY A 110 4.05 -2.37 -5.20
N GLY A 111 5.35 -2.24 -4.92
CA GLY A 111 6.45 -2.36 -5.88
C GLY A 111 7.80 -2.19 -5.18
N LEU A 112 8.91 -2.40 -5.90
CA LEU A 112 10.24 -2.01 -5.42
C LEU A 112 11.19 -1.65 -6.56
N THR A 113 12.13 -0.77 -6.25
CA THR A 113 13.29 -0.45 -7.09
C THR A 113 14.57 -0.92 -6.41
N GLU A 114 15.30 -1.82 -7.06
CA GLU A 114 16.59 -2.28 -6.55
C GLU A 114 17.70 -1.24 -6.86
N LEU A 115 18.41 -0.79 -5.83
CA LEU A 115 19.45 0.23 -5.96
C LEU A 115 20.59 -0.12 -6.93
N LEU A 116 21.11 -1.35 -6.88
CA LEU A 116 22.36 -1.70 -7.59
C LEU A 116 22.17 -2.04 -9.07
N ARG A 117 21.10 -2.75 -9.42
CA ARG A 117 20.79 -3.10 -10.82
C ARG A 117 19.62 -2.31 -11.39
N ARG A 118 19.05 -1.37 -10.61
CA ARG A 118 17.96 -0.47 -11.00
C ARG A 118 16.77 -1.22 -11.61
N ARG A 119 16.52 -2.40 -11.07
CA ARG A 119 15.40 -3.24 -11.48
C ARG A 119 14.15 -2.69 -10.82
N VAL A 120 13.18 -2.29 -11.64
CA VAL A 120 11.83 -1.98 -11.19
C VAL A 120 11.05 -3.28 -11.17
N VAL A 121 10.46 -3.63 -10.03
CA VAL A 121 9.71 -4.86 -9.85
C VAL A 121 8.33 -4.50 -9.32
N VAL A 122 7.29 -4.85 -10.08
CA VAL A 122 5.92 -4.46 -9.76
C VAL A 122 4.96 -5.65 -9.95
N PRO A 123 4.08 -5.95 -8.99
CA PRO A 123 2.89 -6.74 -9.22
C PRO A 123 1.85 -5.95 -10.00
N PHE A 124 1.05 -6.65 -10.80
CA PHE A 124 -0.24 -6.17 -11.25
C PHE A 124 -1.31 -6.67 -10.28
N THR A 125 -2.13 -5.75 -9.76
CA THR A 125 -3.08 -6.00 -8.66
C THR A 125 -4.55 -5.98 -9.10
N GLY A 126 -4.83 -5.85 -10.40
CA GLY A 126 -6.18 -5.61 -10.90
C GLY A 126 -6.41 -4.23 -11.48
N SER A 127 -5.72 -3.21 -10.95
CA SER A 127 -5.95 -1.81 -11.29
C SER A 127 -4.84 -1.21 -12.13
N TYR A 128 -5.21 -0.74 -13.32
CA TYR A 128 -4.31 0.01 -14.19
C TYR A 128 -3.94 1.38 -13.62
N ALA A 129 -4.83 2.00 -12.84
CA ALA A 129 -4.52 3.27 -12.18
C ALA A 129 -3.47 3.08 -11.07
N GLU A 130 -3.60 2.00 -10.29
CA GLU A 130 -2.60 1.63 -9.28
C GLU A 130 -1.27 1.24 -9.94
N LEU A 131 -1.31 0.42 -11.00
CA LEU A 131 -0.13 0.04 -11.76
C LEU A 131 0.61 1.27 -12.31
N ASP A 132 -0.11 2.23 -12.89
CA ASP A 132 0.50 3.46 -13.44
C ASP A 132 1.17 4.30 -12.34
N HIS A 133 0.49 4.46 -11.20
CA HIS A 133 1.03 5.16 -10.03
C HIS A 133 2.28 4.47 -9.48
N VAL A 134 2.20 3.18 -9.16
CA VAL A 134 3.33 2.41 -8.61
C VAL A 134 4.50 2.43 -9.59
N LEU A 135 4.25 2.17 -10.88
CA LEU A 135 5.30 2.14 -11.88
C LEU A 135 6.00 3.50 -11.98
N LYS A 136 5.24 4.61 -12.01
CA LYS A 136 5.84 5.95 -12.02
C LYS A 136 6.58 6.25 -10.71
N HIS A 137 6.07 5.82 -9.56
CA HIS A 137 6.72 5.98 -8.24
C HIS A 137 8.09 5.29 -8.24
N GLU A 138 8.15 4.04 -8.67
CA GLU A 138 9.40 3.29 -8.77
C GLU A 138 10.37 3.89 -9.79
N LEU A 139 9.86 4.43 -10.90
CA LEU A 139 10.71 5.15 -11.86
C LEU A 139 11.32 6.41 -11.24
N VAL A 140 10.59 7.17 -10.42
CA VAL A 140 11.17 8.33 -9.71
C VAL A 140 12.40 7.90 -8.91
N HIS A 141 12.36 6.73 -8.25
CA HIS A 141 13.53 6.20 -7.56
C HIS A 141 14.69 5.91 -8.50
N VAL A 142 14.46 5.37 -9.70
CA VAL A 142 15.53 5.16 -10.69
C VAL A 142 16.24 6.48 -11.03
N PHE A 143 15.49 7.56 -11.27
CA PHE A 143 16.05 8.89 -11.54
C PHE A 143 16.78 9.45 -10.30
N GLN A 144 16.19 9.35 -9.12
CA GLN A 144 16.82 9.81 -7.87
C GLN A 144 18.15 9.09 -7.61
N ILE A 145 18.19 7.78 -7.83
CA ILE A 145 19.38 6.96 -7.67
C ILE A 145 20.46 7.37 -8.67
N ASP A 146 20.11 7.54 -9.96
CA ASP A 146 21.09 7.90 -10.98
C ASP A 146 21.64 9.32 -10.77
N ILE A 147 20.79 10.29 -10.41
CA ILE A 147 21.21 11.68 -10.11
C ILE A 147 22.09 11.74 -8.86
N LEU A 148 21.68 11.08 -7.77
CA LEU A 148 22.39 11.19 -6.49
C LEU A 148 23.64 10.32 -6.43
N TYR A 149 23.64 9.16 -7.06
CA TYR A 149 24.68 8.15 -6.85
C TYR A 149 25.47 7.81 -8.10
N GLY A 150 25.01 8.22 -9.29
CA GLY A 150 25.66 7.89 -10.55
C GLY A 150 25.59 6.39 -10.86
N ALA A 151 26.34 5.96 -11.88
CA ALA A 151 26.33 4.58 -12.38
C ALA A 151 26.63 3.53 -11.30
N SER A 152 26.17 2.30 -11.54
CA SER A 152 26.13 1.17 -10.59
C SER A 152 27.45 0.90 -9.83
N GLY A 153 28.60 1.18 -10.46
CA GLY A 153 29.93 1.02 -9.83
C GLY A 153 30.32 2.14 -8.84
N GLU A 154 29.82 3.36 -9.02
CA GLU A 154 30.03 4.49 -8.10
C GLU A 154 28.94 4.60 -7.03
N ALA A 155 27.78 3.99 -7.30
CA ALA A 155 26.59 4.13 -6.48
C ALA A 155 26.81 3.71 -5.02
N MET A 156 27.50 2.58 -4.80
CA MET A 156 27.78 2.09 -3.46
C MET A 156 28.64 3.06 -2.65
N ARG A 157 29.68 3.64 -3.26
CA ARG A 157 30.54 4.64 -2.60
C ARG A 157 29.74 5.89 -2.24
N ASN A 158 28.95 6.40 -3.18
CA ASN A 158 28.22 7.66 -3.00
C ASN A 158 27.06 7.51 -2.00
N LEU A 159 26.43 6.34 -1.93
CA LEU A 159 25.42 5.99 -0.94
C LEU A 159 25.97 6.07 0.49
N PHE A 160 27.19 5.57 0.72
CA PHE A 160 27.83 5.67 2.04
C PHE A 160 28.15 7.10 2.45
N LEU A 161 28.31 8.01 1.48
CA LEU A 161 28.66 9.40 1.76
C LEU A 161 27.44 10.23 2.18
N PHE A 162 26.27 9.96 1.61
CA PHE A 162 25.09 10.77 1.85
C PHE A 162 23.81 10.03 1.52
N GLN A 163 22.82 10.11 2.42
CA GLN A 163 21.46 9.62 2.19
C GLN A 163 20.49 10.75 2.55
N PRO A 164 19.64 11.20 1.61
CA PRO A 164 18.59 12.14 1.93
C PRO A 164 17.58 11.54 2.93
N PRO A 165 16.87 12.37 3.71
CA PRO A 165 15.77 11.90 4.55
C PRO A 165 14.70 11.16 3.75
N LEU A 166 14.09 10.12 4.33
CA LEU A 166 13.09 9.30 3.62
C LEU A 166 11.92 10.13 3.08
N TRP A 167 11.43 11.13 3.84
CA TRP A 167 10.29 11.94 3.41
C TRP A 167 10.58 12.72 2.13
N PHE A 168 11.86 13.06 1.91
CA PHE A 168 12.29 13.76 0.72
C PHE A 168 12.22 12.83 -0.49
N ILE A 169 12.68 11.59 -0.35
CA ILE A 169 12.75 10.59 -1.42
C ILE A 169 11.37 9.99 -1.72
N GLU A 170 10.73 9.38 -0.74
CA GLU A 170 9.42 8.72 -0.88
C GLU A 170 8.32 9.75 -1.16
N GLY A 171 8.32 10.87 -0.44
CA GLY A 171 7.33 11.92 -0.67
C GLY A 171 7.40 12.54 -2.07
N MET A 172 8.60 12.62 -2.67
CA MET A 172 8.75 13.09 -4.05
C MET A 172 8.18 12.06 -5.02
N ALA A 173 8.48 10.78 -4.80
CA ALA A 173 7.99 9.69 -5.63
C ALA A 173 6.45 9.61 -5.58
N GLU A 174 5.84 9.75 -4.40
CA GLU A 174 4.39 9.86 -4.23
C GLU A 174 3.78 11.07 -4.96
N TYR A 175 4.37 12.25 -4.78
CA TYR A 175 3.87 13.48 -5.41
C TYR A 175 3.94 13.42 -6.94
N LEU A 176 5.07 12.98 -7.49
CA LEU A 176 5.28 12.94 -8.94
C LEU A 176 4.49 11.82 -9.63
N SER A 177 4.30 10.68 -8.96
CA SER A 177 3.51 9.58 -9.50
C SER A 177 2.02 9.91 -9.57
N LEU A 178 1.47 10.54 -8.53
CA LEU A 178 0.06 10.92 -8.45
C LEU A 178 -0.25 12.25 -9.16
N GLY A 179 0.77 13.07 -9.42
CA GLY A 179 0.63 14.37 -10.10
C GLY A 179 -0.02 15.46 -9.24
N GLY A 180 -0.11 15.27 -7.92
CA GLY A 180 -0.84 16.15 -7.04
C GLY A 180 -0.91 15.66 -5.59
N LEU A 181 -1.82 16.26 -4.81
CA LEU A 181 -2.17 15.78 -3.48
C LEU A 181 -3.29 14.75 -3.58
N ASP A 182 -3.06 13.55 -3.08
CA ASP A 182 -4.09 12.51 -3.05
C ASP A 182 -5.07 12.73 -1.89
N ALA A 183 -6.30 12.22 -2.04
CA ALA A 183 -7.37 12.40 -1.05
C ALA A 183 -7.06 11.75 0.30
N GLN A 184 -6.35 10.62 0.33
CA GLN A 184 -5.88 10.03 1.59
C GLN A 184 -4.85 10.93 2.24
N THR A 185 -3.85 11.44 1.51
CA THR A 185 -2.89 12.40 2.08
C THR A 185 -3.59 13.65 2.60
N GLU A 186 -4.58 14.17 1.88
CA GLU A 186 -5.40 15.29 2.37
C GLU A 186 -6.10 14.96 3.69
N MET A 187 -6.72 13.78 3.80
CA MET A 187 -7.31 13.28 5.05
C MET A 187 -6.28 13.23 6.19
N TRP A 188 -5.08 12.66 5.94
CA TRP A 188 -4.01 12.55 6.94
C TRP A 188 -3.47 13.90 7.40
N LEU A 189 -3.27 14.84 6.46
CA LEU A 189 -2.80 16.19 6.78
C LEU A 189 -3.85 16.99 7.53
N SER A 190 -5.12 16.83 7.15
CA SER A 190 -6.26 17.45 7.80
C SER A 190 -6.39 16.97 9.25
N ASP A 191 -6.44 15.65 9.46
CA ASP A 191 -6.47 15.03 10.80
C ASP A 191 -5.27 15.47 11.66
N ALA A 192 -4.05 15.45 11.11
CA ALA A 192 -2.87 15.88 11.83
C ALA A 192 -2.89 17.38 12.19
N ALA A 193 -3.50 18.23 11.37
CA ALA A 193 -3.66 19.65 11.65
C ALA A 193 -4.64 19.88 12.81
N MET A 194 -5.79 19.21 12.79
CA MET A 194 -6.84 19.30 13.80
C MET A 194 -6.33 18.85 15.18
N GLU A 195 -5.57 17.76 15.19
CA GLU A 195 -5.13 17.09 16.42
C GLU A 195 -3.78 17.61 16.93
N GLY A 196 -3.21 18.64 16.28
CA GLY A 196 -1.91 19.19 16.65
C GLY A 196 -0.75 18.20 16.45
N ARG A 197 -0.92 17.19 15.59
CA ARG A 197 0.04 16.10 15.30
C ARG A 197 0.98 16.38 14.12
N LEU A 198 0.92 17.58 13.52
CA LEU A 198 1.87 17.99 12.49
C LEU A 198 3.31 18.01 13.04
N THR A 199 4.23 17.37 12.32
CA THR A 199 5.65 17.27 12.68
C THR A 199 6.51 18.21 11.83
N THR A 200 7.66 18.64 12.35
CA THR A 200 8.65 19.36 11.54
C THR A 200 9.31 18.44 10.52
N LEU A 201 9.95 19.00 9.49
CA LEU A 201 10.69 18.20 8.49
C LEU A 201 11.89 17.47 9.08
N ASP A 202 12.49 18.02 10.14
CA ASP A 202 13.55 17.33 10.90
C ASP A 202 12.99 16.11 11.63
N GLN A 203 11.87 16.25 12.35
CA GLN A 203 11.18 15.14 13.01
C GLN A 203 10.70 14.09 12.01
N LEU A 204 10.18 14.52 10.86
CA LEU A 204 9.75 13.63 9.79
C LEU A 204 10.94 12.86 9.18
N GLY A 205 12.14 13.43 9.19
CA GLY A 205 13.37 12.75 8.79
C GLY A 205 13.85 11.65 9.75
N GLN A 206 13.31 11.61 10.97
CA GLN A 206 13.67 10.62 12.00
C GLN A 206 12.66 9.48 12.13
N VAL A 207 11.62 9.45 11.28
CA VAL A 207 10.60 8.41 11.29
C VAL A 207 10.66 7.62 10.00
N ALA A 208 10.29 6.34 10.10
CA ALA A 208 10.06 5.46 8.98
C ALA A 208 8.67 4.89 9.22
N ASP A 209 7.62 5.62 8.85
CA ASP A 209 6.24 5.13 8.87
C ASP A 209 5.46 5.86 7.77
N ILE A 210 4.17 5.58 7.64
CA ILE A 210 3.32 6.10 6.55
C ILE A 210 3.34 7.63 6.42
N ARG A 211 3.70 8.37 7.49
CA ARG A 211 3.83 9.83 7.42
C ARG A 211 4.93 10.26 6.46
N VAL A 212 5.99 9.46 6.28
CA VAL A 212 7.07 9.72 5.32
C VAL A 212 6.50 9.95 3.92
N TYR A 213 5.58 9.09 3.50
CA TYR A 213 4.90 9.13 2.20
C TYR A 213 3.88 10.28 2.17
N ARG A 214 2.92 10.27 3.10
CA ARG A 214 1.79 11.22 3.11
C ARG A 214 2.25 12.65 3.36
N PHE A 215 3.03 12.88 4.42
CA PHE A 215 3.50 14.23 4.75
C PHE A 215 4.58 14.66 3.76
N GLY A 216 5.45 13.75 3.30
CA GLY A 216 6.43 14.03 2.25
C GLY A 216 5.76 14.50 0.94
N GLN A 217 4.71 13.81 0.48
CA GLN A 217 3.90 14.24 -0.66
C GLN A 217 3.32 15.63 -0.43
N GLY A 218 2.76 15.89 0.75
CA GLY A 218 2.26 17.21 1.13
C GLY A 218 3.31 18.31 1.12
N VAL A 219 4.58 17.99 1.39
CA VAL A 219 5.70 18.94 1.32
C VAL A 219 6.04 19.25 -0.13
N TRP A 220 6.12 18.24 -0.99
CA TRP A 220 6.41 18.45 -2.42
C TRP A 220 5.26 19.14 -3.16
N GLU A 221 4.00 18.87 -2.80
CA GLU A 221 2.86 19.67 -3.27
C GLU A 221 3.03 21.14 -2.90
N PHE A 222 3.38 21.41 -1.64
CA PHE A 222 3.60 22.77 -1.18
C PHE A 222 4.75 23.45 -1.94
N ILE A 223 5.86 22.75 -2.16
CA ILE A 223 7.00 23.26 -2.92
C ILE A 223 6.56 23.58 -4.35
N ALA A 224 5.96 22.62 -5.05
CA ALA A 224 5.55 22.80 -6.43
C ALA A 224 4.54 23.95 -6.59
N ARG A 225 3.53 24.03 -5.72
CA ARG A 225 2.52 25.11 -5.76
C ARG A 225 3.09 26.49 -5.43
N LYS A 226 4.07 26.60 -4.53
CA LYS A 226 4.60 27.90 -4.07
C LYS A 226 5.81 28.38 -4.86
N TYR A 227 6.63 27.46 -5.36
CA TYR A 227 7.93 27.77 -5.95
C TYR A 227 8.08 27.30 -7.39
N GLY A 228 7.14 26.48 -7.90
CA GLY A 228 7.19 25.89 -9.24
C GLY A 228 7.64 24.43 -9.22
N VAL A 229 7.10 23.63 -10.14
CA VAL A 229 7.41 22.19 -10.26
C VAL A 229 8.85 21.95 -10.73
N GLU A 230 9.42 22.88 -11.49
CA GLU A 230 10.81 22.86 -11.98
C GLU A 230 11.83 22.84 -10.84
N ARG A 231 11.46 23.36 -9.66
CA ARG A 231 12.32 23.37 -8.47
C ARG A 231 12.63 21.97 -7.97
N ILE A 232 11.78 20.98 -8.26
CA ILE A 232 12.00 19.58 -7.86
C ILE A 232 13.30 19.05 -8.50
N GLY A 233 13.43 19.19 -9.82
CA GLY A 233 14.62 18.78 -10.56
C GLY A 233 15.86 19.57 -10.17
N GLU A 234 15.74 20.90 -10.02
CA GLU A 234 16.85 21.74 -9.57
C GLU A 234 17.32 21.35 -8.17
N THR A 235 16.42 21.10 -7.21
CA THR A 235 16.78 20.68 -5.85
C THR A 235 17.49 19.34 -5.88
N MET A 236 17.07 18.38 -6.71
CA MET A 236 17.77 17.10 -6.86
C MET A 236 19.22 17.27 -7.34
N HIS A 237 19.45 18.07 -8.37
CA HIS A 237 20.79 18.34 -8.87
C HIS A 237 21.65 19.11 -7.87
N GLN A 238 21.09 20.12 -7.20
CA GLN A 238 21.81 20.82 -6.14
C GLN A 238 22.16 19.88 -4.99
N LEU A 239 21.25 18.99 -4.60
CA LEU A 239 21.49 18.00 -3.55
C LEU A 239 22.61 17.02 -3.93
N ALA A 240 22.65 16.57 -5.18
CA ALA A 240 23.71 15.70 -5.69
C ALA A 240 25.10 16.38 -5.63
N MET A 241 25.15 17.70 -5.85
CA MET A 241 26.37 18.51 -5.79
C MET A 241 26.80 18.85 -4.35
N THR A 242 25.87 19.30 -3.51
CA THR A 242 26.18 19.82 -2.17
C THR A 242 26.28 18.73 -1.12
N ARG A 243 25.53 17.62 -1.28
CA ARG A 243 25.31 16.61 -0.24
C ARG A 243 24.79 17.20 1.07
N ASP A 244 24.07 18.31 0.96
CA ASP A 244 23.49 19.05 2.08
C ASP A 244 22.12 19.57 1.66
N LEU A 245 21.08 19.05 2.32
CA LEU A 245 19.69 19.36 2.01
C LEU A 245 19.30 20.80 2.36
N ASP A 246 19.82 21.36 3.45
CA ASP A 246 19.54 22.75 3.82
C ASP A 246 20.17 23.70 2.80
N LEU A 247 21.41 23.42 2.39
CA LEU A 247 22.09 24.20 1.37
C LEU A 247 21.40 24.10 0.00
N ALA A 248 20.97 22.89 -0.40
CA ALA A 248 20.24 22.68 -1.65
C ALA A 248 18.94 23.50 -1.67
N PHE A 249 18.17 23.52 -0.57
CA PHE A 249 16.97 24.35 -0.49
C PHE A 249 17.27 25.85 -0.47
N ARG A 250 18.34 26.30 0.20
CA ARG A 250 18.72 27.72 0.15
C ARG A 250 19.06 28.17 -1.27
N GLN A 251 19.75 27.33 -2.04
CA GLN A 251 20.17 27.65 -3.40
C GLN A 251 19.03 27.58 -4.41
N THR A 252 18.02 26.73 -4.18
CA THR A 252 16.90 26.53 -5.14
C THR A 252 15.63 27.29 -4.76
N LEU A 253 15.24 27.29 -3.48
CA LEU A 253 14.01 27.90 -2.98
C LEU A 253 14.25 29.27 -2.31
N GLY A 254 15.52 29.65 -2.11
CA GLY A 254 15.88 30.87 -1.38
C GLY A 254 15.66 30.81 0.13
N ILE A 255 15.30 29.65 0.68
CA ILE A 255 15.05 29.43 2.11
C ILE A 255 15.65 28.09 2.58
N GLY A 256 16.08 28.03 3.84
CA GLY A 256 16.56 26.78 4.44
C GLY A 256 15.43 25.84 4.88
N LEU A 257 15.80 24.62 5.24
CA LEU A 257 14.93 23.52 5.64
C LEU A 257 14.02 23.88 6.82
N GLN A 258 14.57 24.53 7.84
CA GLN A 258 13.79 24.97 9.00
C GLN A 258 12.67 25.94 8.60
N ARG A 259 12.99 26.93 7.76
CA ARG A 259 12.02 27.93 7.32
C ARG A 259 10.97 27.34 6.38
N LEU A 260 11.38 26.38 5.54
CA LEU A 260 10.47 25.59 4.71
C LEU A 260 9.48 24.82 5.59
N SER A 261 9.97 24.12 6.62
CA SER A 261 9.15 23.37 7.58
C SER A 261 8.09 24.26 8.25
N GLU A 262 8.47 25.45 8.73
CA GLU A 262 7.55 26.41 9.36
C GLU A 262 6.46 26.87 8.39
N LYS A 263 6.85 27.20 7.15
CA LYS A 263 5.93 27.69 6.12
C LYS A 263 4.94 26.61 5.69
N TRP A 264 5.41 25.38 5.53
CA TRP A 264 4.57 24.25 5.18
C TRP A 264 3.54 23.96 6.27
N ILE A 265 3.96 23.82 7.54
CA ILE A 265 3.03 23.62 8.67
C ILE A 265 2.00 24.75 8.75
N SER A 266 2.44 26.00 8.53
CA SER A 266 1.54 27.14 8.52
C SER A 266 0.55 27.13 7.36
N ASP A 267 0.92 26.62 6.17
CA ASP A 267 0.02 26.47 5.02
C ASP A 267 -1.03 25.39 5.29
N ILE A 268 -0.62 24.24 5.82
CA ILE A 268 -1.53 23.14 6.21
C ILE A 268 -2.56 23.62 7.25
N ARG A 269 -2.11 24.30 8.31
CA ARG A 269 -3.01 24.86 9.33
C ARG A 269 -4.00 25.87 8.75
N ARG A 270 -3.55 26.76 7.86
CA ARG A 270 -4.44 27.74 7.20
C ARG A 270 -5.48 27.06 6.30
N ARG A 271 -5.15 25.93 5.70
CA ARG A 271 -6.03 25.19 4.79
C ARG A 271 -7.13 24.43 5.54
N TYR A 272 -6.77 23.69 6.60
CA TYR A 272 -7.68 22.72 7.21
C TYR A 272 -8.36 23.20 8.51
N LEU A 273 -7.71 24.03 9.34
CA LEU A 273 -8.32 24.47 10.60
C LEU A 273 -9.63 25.27 10.43
N PRO A 274 -9.82 26.11 9.40
CA PRO A 274 -11.10 26.78 9.21
C PRO A 274 -12.26 25.82 8.91
N GLN A 275 -11.99 24.64 8.36
CA GLN A 275 -13.00 23.68 7.93
C GLN A 275 -13.67 22.97 9.12
N VAL A 276 -13.00 22.91 10.28
CA VAL A 276 -13.55 22.26 11.49
C VAL A 276 -14.38 23.17 12.38
N ALA A 277 -14.43 24.47 12.10
CA ALA A 277 -15.10 25.44 12.99
C ALA A 277 -16.61 25.16 13.19
N GLY A 278 -17.22 24.35 12.33
CA GLY A 278 -18.62 23.92 12.44
C GLY A 278 -18.82 22.40 12.53
N LEU A 279 -17.77 21.62 12.78
CA LEU A 279 -17.87 20.17 12.97
C LEU A 279 -17.91 19.82 14.46
N GLU A 280 -18.69 18.80 14.81
CA GLU A 280 -18.73 18.24 16.16
C GLU A 280 -17.53 17.31 16.40
N ASP A 281 -17.06 17.22 17.64
CA ASP A 281 -16.01 16.25 18.00
C ASP A 281 -16.57 14.83 17.84
N PRO A 282 -15.88 13.92 17.13
CA PRO A 282 -16.33 12.54 16.99
C PRO A 282 -16.59 11.82 18.33
N GLY A 283 -15.87 12.20 19.38
CA GLY A 283 -16.07 11.70 20.73
C GLY A 283 -17.36 12.17 21.41
N ASP A 284 -17.94 13.29 20.95
CA ASP A 284 -19.27 13.75 21.38
C ASP A 284 -20.38 12.97 20.66
N ALA A 285 -20.12 12.51 19.42
CA ALA A 285 -21.08 11.76 18.60
C ALA A 285 -21.10 10.25 18.90
N GLY A 286 -20.02 9.68 19.42
CA GLY A 286 -19.94 8.24 19.69
C GLY A 286 -18.77 7.80 20.54
N ASN A 287 -18.87 6.58 21.06
CA ASN A 287 -17.81 5.99 21.88
C ASN A 287 -16.74 5.34 20.99
N ARG A 288 -15.46 5.57 21.33
CA ARG A 288 -14.33 4.86 20.71
C ARG A 288 -14.36 3.39 21.11
N LEU A 289 -14.45 2.50 20.13
CA LEU A 289 -14.52 1.04 20.35
C LEU A 289 -13.14 0.39 20.51
N THR A 290 -12.12 0.86 19.78
CA THR A 290 -10.77 0.27 19.81
C THR A 290 -9.68 1.33 20.03
N SER A 291 -8.54 0.94 20.58
CA SER A 291 -7.42 1.86 20.83
C SER A 291 -6.07 1.17 20.67
N HIS A 292 -5.43 1.38 19.54
CA HIS A 292 -4.12 0.78 19.24
C HIS A 292 -3.06 1.12 20.32
N LEU A 293 -3.14 2.31 20.93
CA LEU A 293 -2.26 2.70 22.04
C LEU A 293 -2.50 1.88 23.31
N ALA A 294 -3.77 1.59 23.64
CA ALA A 294 -4.11 0.76 24.80
C ALA A 294 -3.82 -0.72 24.55
N ASP A 295 -4.03 -1.16 23.31
CA ASP A 295 -3.85 -2.54 22.86
C ASP A 295 -2.39 -2.87 22.54
N TYR A 296 -1.51 -1.84 22.53
CA TYR A 296 -0.13 -1.92 22.04
C TYR A 296 -0.05 -2.51 20.62
N SER A 297 -1.09 -2.32 19.81
CA SER A 297 -1.18 -2.71 18.41
C SER A 297 -0.67 -1.58 17.50
N GLN A 298 -0.21 -1.92 16.29
CA GLN A 298 0.05 -0.93 15.25
C GLN A 298 -1.24 -0.54 14.53
N TYR A 299 -2.20 -1.48 14.43
CA TYR A 299 -3.45 -1.23 13.72
C TYR A 299 -4.62 -2.02 14.29
N ASN A 300 -5.81 -1.43 14.12
CA ASN A 300 -7.12 -2.07 14.30
C ASN A 300 -7.95 -1.69 13.06
N VAL A 301 -8.16 -2.63 12.12
CA VAL A 301 -8.71 -2.36 10.77
C VAL A 301 -9.80 -3.36 10.37
N ALA A 302 -10.42 -3.16 9.20
CA ALA A 302 -11.47 -4.02 8.64
C ALA A 302 -12.62 -4.28 9.65
N GLY A 303 -12.99 -3.25 10.40
CA GLY A 303 -14.02 -3.33 11.42
C GLY A 303 -15.42 -3.51 10.82
N ALA A 304 -16.20 -4.43 11.37
CA ALA A 304 -17.59 -4.65 10.97
C ALA A 304 -18.49 -4.85 12.19
N ILE A 305 -19.55 -4.04 12.29
CA ILE A 305 -20.54 -4.08 13.37
C ILE A 305 -21.58 -5.18 13.04
N SER A 306 -22.02 -5.93 14.04
CA SER A 306 -23.09 -6.92 13.90
C SER A 306 -24.40 -6.25 13.44
N PRO A 307 -25.30 -6.95 12.73
CA PRO A 307 -26.60 -6.40 12.35
C PRO A 307 -27.41 -5.80 13.52
N GLU A 308 -27.28 -6.38 14.71
CA GLU A 308 -27.95 -5.92 15.94
C GLU A 308 -27.23 -4.73 16.61
N GLY A 309 -25.99 -4.42 16.22
CA GLY A 309 -25.22 -3.29 16.74
C GLY A 309 -24.58 -3.50 18.11
N ASP A 310 -24.70 -4.68 18.70
CA ASP A 310 -24.22 -5.04 20.04
C ASP A 310 -22.79 -5.62 20.05
N GLU A 311 -22.29 -6.06 18.89
CA GLU A 311 -20.97 -6.65 18.71
C GLU A 311 -20.27 -6.08 17.47
N TYR A 312 -18.96 -6.26 17.41
CA TYR A 312 -18.18 -5.93 16.24
C TYR A 312 -16.97 -6.86 16.12
N VAL A 313 -16.54 -7.07 14.88
CA VAL A 313 -15.32 -7.78 14.55
C VAL A 313 -14.32 -6.82 13.93
N TYR A 314 -13.03 -7.10 14.11
CA TYR A 314 -11.95 -6.30 13.51
C TYR A 314 -10.65 -7.12 13.46
N ILE A 315 -9.72 -6.69 12.62
CA ILE A 315 -8.38 -7.25 12.50
C ILE A 315 -7.42 -6.40 13.33
N SER A 316 -6.55 -7.04 14.12
CA SER A 316 -5.57 -6.35 14.97
C SER A 316 -4.27 -7.15 15.09
N ASP A 317 -3.13 -6.45 15.11
CA ASP A 317 -1.80 -7.03 15.33
C ASP A 317 -1.33 -7.05 16.80
N ARG A 318 -2.24 -6.81 17.76
CA ARG A 318 -1.90 -6.82 19.21
C ARG A 318 -1.17 -8.07 19.70
N SER A 319 -1.30 -9.20 18.99
CA SER A 319 -0.62 -10.47 19.31
C SER A 319 0.71 -10.66 18.56
N MET A 320 1.16 -9.64 17.83
CA MET A 320 2.23 -9.65 16.81
C MET A 320 1.88 -10.32 15.48
N TYR A 321 0.65 -10.81 15.31
CA TYR A 321 0.12 -11.39 14.07
C TYR A 321 -1.23 -10.74 13.74
N SER A 322 -1.62 -10.69 12.46
CA SER A 322 -2.96 -10.25 12.07
C SER A 322 -4.02 -11.24 12.57
N ASP A 323 -4.73 -10.91 13.64
CA ASP A 323 -5.78 -11.76 14.20
C ASP A 323 -7.16 -11.11 14.06
N ILE A 324 -8.22 -11.92 13.95
CA ILE A 324 -9.61 -11.45 13.99
C ILE A 324 -10.12 -11.53 15.43
N TYR A 325 -10.62 -10.41 15.94
CA TYR A 325 -11.24 -10.28 17.25
C TYR A 325 -12.73 -10.01 17.12
N LEU A 326 -13.51 -10.52 18.06
CA LEU A 326 -14.90 -10.16 18.33
C LEU A 326 -14.94 -9.41 19.65
N ALA A 327 -15.61 -8.28 19.70
CA ALA A 327 -15.82 -7.51 20.92
C ALA A 327 -17.24 -6.96 20.99
N SER A 328 -17.67 -6.58 22.19
CA SER A 328 -18.98 -5.96 22.42
C SER A 328 -18.92 -4.45 22.27
N THR A 329 -19.96 -3.84 21.68
CA THR A 329 -20.10 -2.38 21.60
C THR A 329 -20.57 -1.74 22.91
N VAL A 330 -21.08 -2.55 23.85
CA VAL A 330 -21.67 -2.10 25.12
C VAL A 330 -20.75 -2.37 26.32
N ASP A 331 -20.31 -3.62 26.49
CA ASP A 331 -19.30 -4.04 27.49
C ASP A 331 -17.90 -4.14 26.87
N SER A 332 -17.04 -3.16 27.18
CA SER A 332 -15.64 -3.12 26.72
C SER A 332 -14.75 -4.21 27.32
N ARG A 333 -15.22 -4.99 28.31
CA ARG A 333 -14.46 -6.12 28.87
C ARG A 333 -14.65 -7.39 28.05
N TYR A 334 -15.69 -7.47 27.24
CA TYR A 334 -15.96 -8.64 26.43
C TYR A 334 -15.24 -8.51 25.09
N GLU A 335 -14.14 -9.23 24.97
CA GLU A 335 -13.39 -9.41 23.74
C GLU A 335 -12.89 -10.84 23.67
N VAL A 336 -12.94 -11.43 22.47
CA VAL A 336 -12.36 -12.73 22.22
C VAL A 336 -11.74 -12.82 20.84
N LYS A 337 -10.60 -13.52 20.75
CA LYS A 337 -9.98 -13.86 19.47
C LYS A 337 -10.80 -14.96 18.77
N LEU A 338 -11.20 -14.69 17.53
CA LEU A 338 -11.86 -15.66 16.66
C LEU A 338 -10.86 -16.45 15.81
N VAL A 339 -9.92 -15.75 15.16
CA VAL A 339 -8.96 -16.33 14.22
C VAL A 339 -7.54 -15.94 14.61
N SER A 340 -6.62 -16.89 14.50
CA SER A 340 -5.18 -16.62 14.62
C SER A 340 -4.55 -16.62 13.23
N GLY A 341 -4.16 -15.46 12.71
CA GLY A 341 -3.50 -15.34 11.41
C GLY A 341 -2.03 -15.74 11.48
N GLU A 342 -1.44 -16.04 10.33
CA GLU A 342 -0.01 -16.35 10.11
C GLU A 342 0.53 -17.54 10.93
N ARG A 343 -0.37 -18.35 11.52
CA ARG A 343 -0.04 -19.45 12.43
C ARG A 343 -0.48 -20.82 11.93
N SER A 344 -1.19 -20.88 10.81
CA SER A 344 -1.60 -22.11 10.16
C SER A 344 -1.55 -21.95 8.64
N PRO A 345 -1.35 -23.04 7.88
CA PRO A 345 -1.42 -23.02 6.41
C PRO A 345 -2.73 -22.46 5.86
N ASP A 346 -3.83 -22.59 6.61
CA ASP A 346 -5.14 -22.06 6.24
C ASP A 346 -5.27 -20.51 6.41
N PHE A 347 -4.31 -19.85 7.05
CA PHE A 347 -4.35 -18.40 7.30
C PHE A 347 -2.96 -17.80 7.14
N GLU A 348 -2.34 -17.94 5.96
CA GLU A 348 -0.99 -17.42 5.71
C GLU A 348 -0.95 -15.88 5.71
N SER A 349 -2.04 -15.24 5.28
CA SER A 349 -2.28 -13.80 5.39
C SER A 349 -3.78 -13.53 5.42
N LEU A 350 -4.22 -12.51 6.17
CA LEU A 350 -5.59 -12.01 6.16
C LEU A 350 -5.83 -10.90 5.13
N ARG A 351 -4.84 -10.54 4.30
CA ARG A 351 -4.94 -9.50 3.25
C ARG A 351 -5.54 -8.18 3.76
N PHE A 352 -5.16 -7.76 4.97
CA PHE A 352 -5.85 -6.69 5.71
C PHE A 352 -5.86 -5.31 5.01
N PHE A 353 -5.01 -5.08 4.01
CA PHE A 353 -4.98 -3.85 3.21
C PHE A 353 -6.12 -3.72 2.19
N HIS A 354 -6.74 -4.84 1.77
CA HIS A 354 -7.70 -4.86 0.66
C HIS A 354 -8.95 -5.69 0.97
N THR A 355 -9.31 -5.82 2.25
CA THR A 355 -10.35 -6.75 2.68
C THR A 355 -11.34 -6.12 3.65
N SER A 356 -12.51 -6.75 3.75
CA SER A 356 -13.52 -6.53 4.77
C SER A 356 -13.93 -7.86 5.41
N ILE A 357 -14.48 -7.77 6.61
CA ILE A 357 -15.21 -8.88 7.25
C ILE A 357 -16.70 -8.57 7.10
N ALA A 358 -17.49 -9.53 6.65
CA ALA A 358 -18.93 -9.36 6.47
C ALA A 358 -19.73 -10.27 7.40
N TRP A 359 -20.61 -9.68 8.20
CA TRP A 359 -21.60 -10.41 8.98
C TRP A 359 -22.72 -10.93 8.10
N SER A 360 -23.19 -12.14 8.38
CA SER A 360 -24.48 -12.59 7.86
C SER A 360 -25.61 -11.74 8.46
N PRO A 361 -26.75 -11.57 7.76
CA PRO A 361 -27.87 -10.77 8.24
C PRO A 361 -28.46 -11.25 9.58
N ASP A 362 -28.31 -12.53 9.89
CA ASP A 362 -28.77 -13.16 11.14
C ASP A 362 -27.73 -13.12 12.28
N ALA A 363 -26.59 -12.44 12.08
CA ALA A 363 -25.48 -12.34 13.02
C ALA A 363 -24.88 -13.69 13.49
N SER A 364 -25.13 -14.79 12.78
CA SER A 364 -24.63 -16.12 13.16
C SER A 364 -23.20 -16.38 12.68
N VAL A 365 -22.86 -15.89 11.49
CA VAL A 365 -21.57 -16.14 10.84
C VAL A 365 -20.92 -14.86 10.34
N ILE A 366 -19.60 -14.93 10.17
CA ILE A 366 -18.82 -13.93 9.42
C ILE A 366 -18.18 -14.56 8.18
N ALA A 367 -18.08 -13.79 7.11
CA ALA A 367 -17.31 -14.10 5.92
C ALA A 367 -16.06 -13.21 5.86
N PHE A 368 -14.89 -13.80 5.60
CA PHE A 368 -13.64 -13.06 5.43
C PHE A 368 -12.70 -13.83 4.49
N PRO A 369 -11.91 -13.16 3.64
CA PRO A 369 -10.91 -13.82 2.82
C PRO A 369 -9.60 -14.03 3.58
N ALA A 370 -8.86 -15.06 3.21
CA ALA A 370 -7.49 -15.30 3.65
C ALA A 370 -6.68 -16.07 2.59
N LYS A 371 -5.37 -15.87 2.59
CA LYS A 371 -4.42 -16.56 1.71
C LYS A 371 -4.11 -17.98 2.19
N ILE A 372 -4.04 -18.92 1.26
CA ILE A 372 -3.72 -20.33 1.48
C ILE A 372 -2.80 -20.83 0.36
N GLY A 373 -1.51 -21.00 0.63
CA GLY A 373 -0.54 -21.40 -0.40
C GLY A 373 -0.48 -20.41 -1.56
N ALA A 374 -0.86 -20.87 -2.77
CA ALA A 374 -0.84 -20.08 -4.01
C ALA A 374 -2.18 -19.41 -4.35
N GLU A 375 -3.25 -19.63 -3.57
CA GLU A 375 -4.60 -19.09 -3.84
C GLU A 375 -5.19 -18.39 -2.60
N ASP A 376 -6.30 -17.68 -2.80
CA ASP A 376 -7.13 -17.13 -1.72
C ASP A 376 -8.40 -17.96 -1.52
N ALA A 377 -8.95 -17.97 -0.30
CA ALA A 377 -10.27 -18.53 0.00
C ALA A 377 -11.12 -17.56 0.82
N ILE A 378 -12.45 -17.63 0.64
CA ILE A 378 -13.42 -17.01 1.55
C ILE A 378 -13.81 -18.03 2.61
N TYR A 379 -13.56 -17.67 3.87
CA TYR A 379 -13.94 -18.43 5.04
C TYR A 379 -15.29 -17.97 5.56
N VAL A 380 -16.20 -18.91 5.84
CA VAL A 380 -17.45 -18.67 6.56
C VAL A 380 -17.33 -19.31 7.93
N MET A 381 -17.41 -18.50 8.98
CA MET A 381 -17.17 -18.91 10.37
C MET A 381 -18.36 -18.62 11.24
N ASP A 382 -18.82 -19.62 12.00
CA ASP A 382 -19.77 -19.42 13.09
C ASP A 382 -19.08 -18.72 14.25
N VAL A 383 -19.61 -17.56 14.64
CA VAL A 383 -19.00 -16.66 15.61
C VAL A 383 -19.10 -17.20 17.04
N ARG A 384 -20.16 -17.94 17.35
CA ARG A 384 -20.45 -18.44 18.71
C ARG A 384 -19.63 -19.69 19.03
N THR A 385 -19.59 -20.63 18.10
CA THR A 385 -18.84 -21.88 18.21
C THR A 385 -17.38 -21.74 17.80
N ARG A 386 -17.02 -20.65 17.09
CA ARG A 386 -15.70 -20.36 16.54
C ARG A 386 -15.20 -21.44 15.59
N ARG A 387 -16.12 -22.01 14.81
CA ARG A 387 -15.82 -23.06 13.84
C ARG A 387 -15.95 -22.50 12.44
N ILE A 388 -14.99 -22.84 11.58
CA ILE A 388 -15.12 -22.65 10.14
C ILE A 388 -16.20 -23.61 9.64
N GLU A 389 -17.32 -23.07 9.18
CA GLU A 389 -18.39 -23.84 8.57
C GLU A 389 -18.04 -24.21 7.14
N ARG A 390 -17.44 -23.27 6.39
CA ARG A 390 -17.10 -23.42 4.98
C ARG A 390 -15.79 -22.71 4.64
N ARG A 391 -15.10 -23.27 3.66
CA ARG A 391 -13.96 -22.69 2.95
C ARG A 391 -14.34 -22.70 1.47
N LEU A 392 -14.38 -21.53 0.84
CA LEU A 392 -14.81 -21.35 -0.54
C LEU A 392 -13.61 -20.91 -1.39
N THR A 393 -13.26 -21.72 -2.39
CA THR A 393 -12.14 -21.49 -3.32
C THR A 393 -12.66 -21.55 -4.76
N PHE A 394 -12.15 -20.67 -5.62
CA PHE A 394 -12.67 -20.51 -6.99
C PHE A 394 -11.60 -20.55 -8.09
N GLY A 395 -10.34 -20.84 -7.75
CA GLY A 395 -9.23 -20.79 -8.71
C GLY A 395 -8.94 -19.38 -9.22
N LEU A 396 -9.13 -18.38 -8.35
CA LEU A 396 -8.88 -16.97 -8.62
C LEU A 396 -7.62 -16.54 -7.85
N ASP A 397 -6.86 -15.59 -8.40
CA ASP A 397 -5.59 -15.11 -7.84
C ASP A 397 -5.76 -14.35 -6.52
N GLY A 398 -6.97 -13.85 -6.27
CA GLY A 398 -7.33 -13.11 -5.06
C GLY A 398 -8.83 -13.00 -4.85
N LEU A 399 -9.27 -13.01 -3.59
CA LEU A 399 -10.68 -12.85 -3.20
C LEU A 399 -10.80 -11.72 -2.19
N LEU A 400 -11.57 -10.68 -2.51
CA LEU A 400 -11.57 -9.41 -1.78
C LEU A 400 -12.99 -8.98 -1.41
N SER A 401 -13.09 -8.27 -0.28
CA SER A 401 -14.29 -7.57 0.22
C SER A 401 -15.61 -8.34 0.06
N PRO A 402 -15.78 -9.53 0.66
CA PRO A 402 -17.03 -10.27 0.58
C PRO A 402 -18.17 -9.50 1.27
N THR A 403 -19.41 -9.69 0.80
CA THR A 403 -20.63 -9.13 1.40
C THR A 403 -21.81 -10.09 1.24
N TRP A 404 -22.62 -10.22 2.28
CA TRP A 404 -23.80 -11.08 2.27
C TRP A 404 -24.99 -10.36 1.63
N SER A 405 -25.77 -11.11 0.85
CA SER A 405 -27.11 -10.69 0.46
C SER A 405 -28.00 -10.52 1.71
N PRO A 406 -29.03 -9.66 1.67
CA PRO A 406 -29.94 -9.45 2.82
C PRO A 406 -30.66 -10.71 3.32
N GLU A 407 -30.86 -11.71 2.45
CA GLU A 407 -31.46 -13.00 2.79
C GLU A 407 -30.42 -14.00 3.37
N GLY A 408 -29.14 -13.67 3.33
CA GLY A 408 -28.05 -14.53 3.81
C GLY A 408 -27.81 -15.79 2.98
N ASP A 409 -28.39 -15.89 1.78
CA ASP A 409 -28.31 -17.05 0.89
C ASP A 409 -27.18 -16.95 -0.14
N ARG A 410 -26.67 -15.74 -0.39
CA ARG A 410 -25.61 -15.46 -1.37
C ARG A 410 -24.54 -14.53 -0.83
N LEU A 411 -23.34 -14.64 -1.40
CA LEU A 411 -22.21 -13.74 -1.22
C LEU A 411 -21.92 -13.02 -2.53
N ALA A 412 -21.64 -11.72 -2.47
CA ALA A 412 -20.95 -11.00 -3.53
C ALA A 412 -19.53 -10.66 -3.07
N PHE A 413 -18.57 -10.66 -3.99
CA PHE A 413 -17.17 -10.35 -3.70
C PHE A 413 -16.46 -9.86 -4.96
N ALA A 414 -15.32 -9.19 -4.78
CA ALA A 414 -14.41 -8.88 -5.87
C ALA A 414 -13.40 -10.02 -6.04
N GLY A 415 -13.29 -10.57 -7.24
CA GLY A 415 -12.37 -11.67 -7.56
C GLY A 415 -11.32 -11.22 -8.56
N LEU A 416 -10.04 -11.51 -8.27
CA LEU A 416 -8.91 -11.22 -9.14
C LEU A 416 -8.61 -12.42 -10.03
N ASP A 417 -8.59 -12.21 -11.34
CA ASP A 417 -8.28 -13.21 -12.36
C ASP A 417 -7.33 -12.59 -13.40
N HIS A 418 -6.08 -13.05 -13.47
CA HIS A 418 -5.06 -12.58 -14.41
C HIS A 418 -4.96 -11.04 -14.44
N GLY A 419 -4.83 -10.46 -13.25
CA GLY A 419 -4.72 -9.01 -13.10
C GLY A 419 -6.01 -8.22 -13.42
N ARG A 420 -7.19 -8.85 -13.39
CA ARG A 420 -8.48 -8.14 -13.50
C ARG A 420 -9.37 -8.43 -12.31
N SER A 421 -9.90 -7.37 -11.69
CA SER A 421 -10.83 -7.51 -10.56
C SER A 421 -12.26 -7.37 -11.04
N ASP A 422 -13.02 -8.46 -10.96
CA ASP A 422 -14.42 -8.52 -11.40
C ASP A 422 -15.37 -8.82 -10.24
N LEU A 423 -16.65 -8.44 -10.41
CA LEU A 423 -17.70 -8.75 -9.46
C LEU A 423 -18.15 -10.20 -9.63
N TYR A 424 -18.14 -10.96 -8.55
CA TYR A 424 -18.67 -12.31 -8.50
C TYR A 424 -19.82 -12.42 -7.50
N VAL A 425 -20.75 -13.32 -7.78
CA VAL A 425 -21.79 -13.77 -6.85
C VAL A 425 -21.77 -15.28 -6.75
N VAL A 426 -21.92 -15.80 -5.54
CA VAL A 426 -21.96 -17.24 -5.26
C VAL A 426 -23.04 -17.53 -4.21
N ASP A 427 -23.62 -18.73 -4.25
CA ASP A 427 -24.52 -19.18 -3.19
C ASP A 427 -23.73 -19.49 -1.91
N ARG A 428 -24.40 -19.47 -0.75
CA ARG A 428 -23.79 -19.70 0.58
C ARG A 428 -23.05 -21.04 0.68
N ASP A 429 -23.45 -22.03 -0.09
CA ASP A 429 -22.80 -23.35 -0.13
C ASP A 429 -21.58 -23.42 -1.06
N GLY A 430 -21.26 -22.33 -1.77
CA GLY A 430 -20.17 -22.24 -2.75
C GLY A 430 -20.58 -22.62 -4.18
N SER A 431 -21.83 -23.01 -4.41
CA SER A 431 -22.33 -23.35 -5.74
C SER A 431 -22.77 -22.11 -6.53
N ASN A 432 -23.05 -22.31 -7.82
CA ASN A 432 -23.60 -21.27 -8.72
C ASN A 432 -22.77 -19.98 -8.80
N LEU A 433 -21.43 -20.10 -8.79
CA LEU A 433 -20.53 -18.97 -9.01
C LEU A 433 -20.85 -18.28 -10.35
N ARG A 434 -21.03 -16.97 -10.30
CA ARG A 434 -21.38 -16.12 -11.43
C ARG A 434 -20.51 -14.88 -11.47
N LYS A 435 -19.81 -14.68 -12.59
CA LYS A 435 -19.12 -13.44 -12.94
C LYS A 435 -20.14 -12.43 -13.48
N LEU A 436 -20.22 -11.24 -12.87
CA LEU A 436 -21.21 -10.20 -13.19
C LEU A 436 -20.65 -9.01 -13.97
N THR A 437 -19.35 -8.77 -13.88
CA THR A 437 -18.62 -7.79 -14.72
C THR A 437 -17.56 -8.52 -15.52
N ASP A 438 -17.17 -7.98 -16.66
CA ASP A 438 -16.09 -8.53 -17.49
C ASP A 438 -15.50 -7.42 -18.36
N ASP A 439 -14.78 -6.50 -17.74
CA ASP A 439 -14.08 -5.43 -18.45
C ASP A 439 -12.71 -5.11 -17.82
N ARG A 440 -12.05 -4.08 -18.35
CA ARG A 440 -10.67 -3.73 -17.96
C ARG A 440 -10.57 -2.97 -16.64
N TYR A 441 -11.70 -2.57 -16.05
CA TYR A 441 -11.74 -1.71 -14.89
C TYR A 441 -11.90 -2.54 -13.63
N THR A 442 -11.24 -2.10 -12.58
CA THR A 442 -11.25 -2.77 -11.29
C THR A 442 -12.61 -2.65 -10.66
N VAL A 443 -13.14 -3.74 -10.12
CA VAL A 443 -14.26 -3.72 -9.18
C VAL A 443 -13.76 -3.92 -7.76
N ARG A 444 -14.26 -3.13 -6.81
CA ARG A 444 -13.98 -3.26 -5.37
C ARG A 444 -15.22 -2.98 -4.53
N ASP A 445 -15.16 -3.43 -3.28
CA ASP A 445 -16.10 -3.10 -2.20
C ASP A 445 -17.58 -3.19 -2.61
N PRO A 446 -18.05 -4.37 -3.07
CA PRO A 446 -19.45 -4.55 -3.40
C PRO A 446 -20.35 -4.41 -2.16
N ALA A 447 -21.55 -3.87 -2.36
CA ALA A 447 -22.60 -3.81 -1.34
C ALA A 447 -23.97 -4.10 -1.95
N TRP A 448 -24.74 -4.98 -1.31
CA TRP A 448 -26.10 -5.29 -1.72
C TRP A 448 -27.07 -4.17 -1.35
N SER A 449 -28.07 -3.95 -2.20
CA SER A 449 -29.24 -3.16 -1.83
C SER A 449 -30.04 -3.87 -0.73
N PRO A 450 -30.77 -3.16 0.14
CA PRO A 450 -31.54 -3.76 1.22
C PRO A 450 -32.59 -4.81 0.77
N ASN A 451 -33.04 -4.73 -0.48
CA ASN A 451 -33.97 -5.70 -1.07
C ASN A 451 -33.28 -6.85 -1.84
N GLY A 452 -31.95 -6.90 -1.87
CA GLY A 452 -31.16 -7.96 -2.50
C GLY A 452 -31.23 -8.03 -4.04
N THR A 453 -31.79 -7.02 -4.69
CA THR A 453 -31.99 -7.00 -6.16
C THR A 453 -30.86 -6.33 -6.94
N THR A 454 -30.07 -5.48 -6.29
CA THR A 454 -28.99 -4.71 -6.92
C THR A 454 -27.73 -4.79 -6.08
N ILE A 455 -26.58 -4.68 -6.73
CA ILE A 455 -25.27 -4.52 -6.07
C ILE A 455 -24.68 -3.20 -6.55
N VAL A 456 -24.23 -2.38 -5.61
CA VAL A 456 -23.36 -1.22 -5.90
C VAL A 456 -21.92 -1.62 -5.63
N PHE A 457 -20.98 -1.04 -6.36
CA PHE A 457 -19.56 -1.34 -6.22
C PHE A 457 -18.72 -0.12 -6.62
N VAL A 458 -17.46 -0.11 -6.17
CA VAL A 458 -16.47 0.92 -6.53
C VAL A 458 -15.71 0.46 -7.76
N THR A 459 -15.44 1.39 -8.68
CA THR A 459 -14.66 1.12 -9.88
C THR A 459 -13.78 2.29 -10.28
N ASP A 460 -12.67 2.01 -10.96
CA ASP A 460 -11.68 2.99 -11.46
C ASP A 460 -11.96 3.46 -12.90
N ARG A 461 -13.24 3.41 -13.31
CA ARG A 461 -13.72 3.80 -14.64
C ARG A 461 -13.53 5.26 -15.01
#